data_AF-A0A8R7REF8-F1
#
_entry.id   AF-A0A8R7REF8-F1
#
_cell.length_a   1.000
_cell.length_b   1.000
_cell.length_c   1.000
_cell.angle_alpha   90.00
_cell.angle_beta   90.00
_cell.angle_gamma   90.00
#
_symmetry.space_group_name_H-M   'P 1'
#
loop_
_entity.id
_entity.type
_entity.pdbx_description
1 polymer ?
#
loop_
_entity_poly.entity_id
_entity_poly.type
_entity_poly.pdbx_seq_one_letter_code
_entity_poly.pdbx_strand_id
1 'polypeptide(L)'
;MERTTSNMTYKAWRHEPEVGPIMHCSQTIFEDATPELVRDFFWDDDFRLKWDPMLVCFKILDEFPLNGTTIIHWIKKFPFFCSDREYIFGRRIWESGKAYYCVTKGIPYPSLPKKEKPRRVELYFSSWRIRPVQSPKKDGQQPMACEVTLFHYEDMGIPKDVAKVGVRHGMWGAVKKLQSGFRAYQLMRKSENILSRSAIMARVTTKTCIAGSDGSLDQGPFSTEQASTEDDNSRAVQHGFDWKWVVVGGAVAAACVLNTGIVGKALLLGVARRQAKK
;
A
#
# COMPACT_ATOMS: atom_id res chain seq x y z
N MET A 1 -1.35 -4.82 -17.89
CA MET A 1 -2.71 -4.42 -18.32
C MET A 1 -2.78 -2.91 -18.22
N GLU A 2 -3.22 -2.25 -19.28
CA GLU A 2 -3.50 -0.81 -19.26
C GLU A 2 -4.94 -0.59 -19.72
N ARG A 3 -5.69 0.22 -18.99
CA ARG A 3 -7.10 0.50 -19.22
C ARG A 3 -7.42 1.93 -18.83
N THR A 4 -8.36 2.54 -19.54
CA THR A 4 -8.82 3.90 -19.26
C THR A 4 -10.35 3.93 -19.27
N THR A 5 -10.91 4.87 -18.53
CA THR A 5 -12.29 5.35 -18.66
C THR A 5 -12.25 6.86 -18.89
N SER A 6 -13.36 7.60 -18.87
CA SER A 6 -13.32 9.07 -18.92
C SER A 6 -12.55 9.67 -17.74
N ASN A 7 -12.78 9.16 -16.52
CA ASN A 7 -12.34 9.79 -15.26
C ASN A 7 -11.28 8.99 -14.49
N MET A 8 -10.68 7.97 -15.12
CA MET A 8 -9.62 7.16 -14.50
C MET A 8 -8.70 6.55 -15.56
N THR A 9 -7.41 6.47 -15.22
CA THR A 9 -6.40 5.68 -15.94
C THR A 9 -5.84 4.62 -15.00
N TYR A 10 -5.72 3.38 -15.46
CA TYR A 10 -5.25 2.25 -14.67
C TYR A 10 -4.19 1.45 -15.43
N LYS A 11 -3.03 1.29 -14.80
CA LYS A 11 -1.94 0.42 -15.27
C LYS A 11 -1.65 -0.61 -14.18
N ALA A 12 -1.45 -1.85 -14.59
CA ALA A 12 -1.04 -2.93 -13.71
C ALA A 12 0.02 -3.81 -14.36
N TRP A 13 1.01 -4.19 -13.56
CA TRP A 13 2.10 -5.07 -13.94
C TRP A 13 2.44 -5.98 -12.76
N ARG A 14 3.34 -6.93 -12.99
CA ARG A 14 3.85 -7.80 -11.94
C ARG A 14 5.37 -7.84 -12.00
N HIS A 15 5.98 -8.03 -10.85
CA HIS A 15 7.40 -8.31 -10.71
C HIS A 15 7.52 -9.69 -10.05
N GLU A 16 8.27 -10.59 -10.68
CA GLU A 16 8.52 -11.93 -10.18
C GLU A 16 10.01 -12.00 -9.81
N PRO A 17 10.37 -11.79 -8.53
CA PRO A 17 11.76 -11.90 -8.10
C PRO A 17 12.23 -13.36 -8.15
N GLU A 18 13.54 -13.59 -8.23
CA GLU A 18 14.13 -14.93 -8.16
C GLU A 18 13.77 -15.64 -6.84
N VAL A 19 13.73 -14.86 -5.74
CA VAL A 19 13.37 -15.32 -4.41
C VAL A 19 12.26 -14.44 -3.84
N GLY A 20 11.18 -15.06 -3.37
CA GLY A 20 10.06 -14.38 -2.71
C GLY A 20 8.75 -14.44 -3.49
N PRO A 21 7.70 -13.76 -2.98
CA PRO A 21 6.38 -13.79 -3.61
C PRO A 21 6.34 -12.93 -4.89
N ILE A 22 5.42 -13.29 -5.79
CA ILE A 22 5.08 -12.47 -6.95
C ILE A 22 4.49 -11.16 -6.45
N MET A 23 5.07 -10.04 -6.86
CA MET A 23 4.62 -8.71 -6.52
C MET A 23 3.67 -8.20 -7.60
N HIS A 24 2.47 -7.81 -7.19
CA HIS A 24 1.50 -7.14 -8.03
C HIS A 24 1.62 -5.64 -7.85
N CYS A 25 1.79 -4.92 -8.95
CA CYS A 25 1.94 -3.48 -8.95
C CYS A 25 0.81 -2.83 -9.75
N SER A 26 0.33 -1.68 -9.29
CA SER A 26 -0.59 -0.88 -10.08
C SER A 26 -0.34 0.62 -9.91
N GLN A 27 -0.73 1.37 -10.93
CA GLN A 27 -0.81 2.82 -10.93
C GLN A 27 -2.22 3.19 -11.37
N THR A 28 -2.92 3.92 -10.51
CA THR A 28 -4.27 4.44 -10.78
C THR A 28 -4.22 5.95 -10.73
N ILE A 29 -4.68 6.62 -11.79
CA ILE A 29 -4.86 8.08 -11.80
C ILE A 29 -6.36 8.36 -11.77
N PHE A 30 -6.82 9.03 -10.72
CA PHE A 30 -8.18 9.54 -10.60
C PHE A 30 -8.22 10.99 -11.08
N GLU A 31 -9.03 11.27 -12.10
CA GLU A 31 -9.28 12.64 -12.54
C GLU A 31 -10.15 13.39 -11.51
N ASP A 32 -10.01 14.70 -11.44
CA ASP A 32 -10.79 15.60 -10.58
C ASP A 32 -10.84 15.10 -9.12
N ALA A 33 -9.67 14.82 -8.55
CA ALA A 33 -9.47 14.19 -7.25
C ALA A 33 -8.30 14.83 -6.49
N THR A 34 -8.50 15.08 -5.19
CA THR A 34 -7.42 15.53 -4.30
C THR A 34 -6.78 14.35 -3.57
N PRO A 35 -5.48 14.42 -3.24
CA PRO A 35 -4.80 13.43 -2.40
C PRO A 35 -5.51 13.18 -1.06
N GLU A 36 -6.07 14.20 -0.42
CA GLU A 36 -6.76 14.08 0.88
C GLU A 36 -8.03 13.23 0.77
N LEU A 37 -8.78 13.42 -0.32
CA LEU A 37 -10.03 12.70 -0.55
C LEU A 37 -9.76 11.25 -0.92
N VAL A 38 -8.73 11.01 -1.73
CA VAL A 38 -8.26 9.66 -2.08
C VAL A 38 -7.70 8.94 -0.86
N ARG A 39 -6.90 9.63 -0.03
CA ARG A 39 -6.42 9.13 1.26
C ARG A 39 -7.58 8.63 2.13
N ASP A 40 -8.56 9.50 2.37
CA ASP A 40 -9.70 9.17 3.22
C ASP A 40 -10.47 7.96 2.64
N PHE A 41 -10.70 7.94 1.31
CA PHE A 41 -11.38 6.82 0.64
C PHE A 41 -10.69 5.47 0.82
N PHE A 42 -9.35 5.41 0.68
CA PHE A 42 -8.61 4.15 0.84
C PHE A 42 -8.48 3.71 2.29
N TRP A 43 -8.60 4.64 3.25
CA TRP A 43 -8.50 4.35 4.68
C TRP A 43 -9.85 4.02 5.33
N ASP A 44 -10.96 4.36 4.69
CA ASP A 44 -12.32 4.20 5.22
C ASP A 44 -12.91 2.80 4.97
N ASP A 45 -12.74 1.91 5.95
CA ASP A 45 -13.27 0.54 5.86
C ASP A 45 -14.81 0.48 6.02
N ASP A 46 -15.40 1.44 6.74
CA ASP A 46 -16.86 1.58 6.86
C ASP A 46 -17.48 1.86 5.49
N PHE A 47 -16.88 2.79 4.74
CA PHE A 47 -17.30 3.06 3.38
C PHE A 47 -16.92 1.92 2.42
N ARG A 48 -15.82 1.22 2.67
CA ARG A 48 -15.40 0.09 1.84
C ARG A 48 -16.45 -1.00 1.74
N LEU A 49 -17.16 -1.30 2.83
CA LEU A 49 -18.30 -2.23 2.82
C LEU A 49 -19.40 -1.85 1.81
N LYS A 50 -19.51 -0.56 1.45
CA LYS A 50 -20.53 -0.07 0.51
C LYS A 50 -20.16 -0.32 -0.96
N TRP A 51 -18.88 -0.48 -1.30
CA TRP A 51 -18.44 -0.57 -2.70
C TRP A 51 -17.62 -1.81 -3.05
N ASP A 52 -16.91 -2.42 -2.10
CA ASP A 52 -16.11 -3.63 -2.29
C ASP A 52 -16.98 -4.87 -2.01
N PRO A 53 -17.49 -5.57 -3.04
CA PRO A 53 -18.38 -6.71 -2.84
C PRO A 53 -17.69 -7.92 -2.20
N MET A 54 -16.35 -7.93 -2.15
CA MET A 54 -15.62 -8.98 -1.46
C MET A 54 -15.56 -8.74 0.04
N LEU A 55 -15.58 -7.50 0.54
CA LEU A 55 -15.48 -7.24 1.97
C LEU A 55 -16.85 -7.47 2.64
N VAL A 56 -16.93 -8.47 3.52
CA VAL A 56 -18.18 -8.83 4.21
C VAL A 56 -18.30 -8.11 5.53
N CYS A 57 -17.21 -8.10 6.30
CA CYS A 57 -17.15 -7.38 7.55
C CYS A 57 -15.72 -6.94 7.82
N PHE A 58 -15.61 -5.90 8.63
CA PHE A 58 -14.36 -5.51 9.24
C PHE A 58 -14.58 -5.20 10.72
N LYS A 59 -13.50 -5.29 11.50
CA LYS A 59 -13.45 -4.85 12.89
C LYS A 59 -12.08 -4.23 13.17
N ILE A 60 -12.08 -3.06 13.79
CA ILE A 60 -10.87 -2.50 14.40
C ILE A 60 -10.62 -3.31 15.69
N LEU A 61 -9.48 -3.97 15.77
CA LEU A 61 -9.07 -4.76 16.93
C LEU A 61 -8.38 -3.87 17.95
N ASP A 62 -7.37 -3.14 17.50
CA ASP A 62 -6.62 -2.17 18.30
C ASP A 62 -6.33 -0.92 17.49
N GLU A 63 -6.23 0.21 18.19
CA GLU A 63 -5.89 1.50 17.59
C GLU A 63 -4.85 2.17 18.48
N PHE A 64 -3.73 2.59 17.87
CA PHE A 64 -2.60 3.21 18.55
C PHE A 64 -2.37 4.61 17.95
N PRO A 65 -3.08 5.65 18.42
CA PRO A 65 -3.01 6.98 17.85
C PRO A 65 -1.60 7.59 17.88
N LEU A 66 -0.81 7.28 18.92
CA LEU A 66 0.53 7.85 19.14
C LEU A 66 1.55 7.49 18.05
N ASN A 67 1.45 6.31 17.45
CA ASN A 67 2.33 5.88 16.35
C ASN A 67 1.58 5.74 15.02
N GLY A 68 0.27 6.00 15.02
CA GLY A 68 -0.59 5.96 13.84
C GLY A 68 -0.97 4.57 13.35
N THR A 69 -0.80 3.54 14.18
CA THR A 69 -1.09 2.15 13.82
C THR A 69 -2.53 1.78 14.13
N THR A 70 -3.14 0.99 13.24
CA THR A 70 -4.41 0.31 13.51
C THR A 70 -4.28 -1.16 13.18
N ILE A 71 -4.74 -2.04 14.07
CA ILE A 71 -4.86 -3.47 13.82
C ILE A 71 -6.30 -3.76 13.42
N ILE A 72 -6.47 -4.44 12.29
CA ILE A 72 -7.77 -4.64 11.67
C ILE A 72 -7.96 -6.11 11.32
N HIS A 73 -9.19 -6.57 11.54
CA HIS A 73 -9.68 -7.86 11.14
C HIS A 73 -10.68 -7.71 10.00
N TRP A 74 -10.42 -8.34 8.85
CA TRP A 74 -11.34 -8.40 7.71
C TRP A 74 -11.75 -9.83 7.41
N ILE A 75 -13.02 -10.01 7.03
CA ILE A 75 -13.49 -11.21 6.32
C ILE A 75 -13.86 -10.82 4.89
N LYS A 76 -13.24 -11.50 3.92
CA LYS A 76 -13.59 -11.37 2.51
C LYS A 76 -14.27 -12.62 1.97
N LYS A 77 -15.38 -12.42 1.26
CA LYS A 77 -16.10 -13.45 0.53
C LYS A 77 -15.34 -13.83 -0.72
N PHE A 78 -15.18 -15.13 -0.94
CA PHE A 78 -14.63 -15.67 -2.17
C PHE A 78 -15.72 -16.43 -2.95
N PRO A 79 -15.49 -16.75 -4.24
CA PRO A 79 -16.40 -17.62 -4.98
C PRO A 79 -16.65 -18.93 -4.23
N PHE A 80 -17.86 -19.47 -4.33
CA PHE A 80 -18.37 -20.58 -3.50
C PHE A 80 -17.50 -21.84 -3.50
N PHE A 81 -16.68 -22.05 -4.53
CA PHE A 81 -15.74 -23.17 -4.65
C PHE A 81 -14.44 -22.96 -3.86
N CYS A 82 -14.30 -21.85 -3.12
CA CYS A 82 -13.19 -21.58 -2.22
C CYS A 82 -13.71 -21.13 -0.85
N SER A 83 -12.95 -21.39 0.21
CA SER A 83 -13.28 -20.86 1.54
C SER A 83 -13.13 -19.33 1.58
N ASP A 84 -13.96 -18.63 2.35
CA ASP A 84 -13.75 -17.19 2.60
C ASP A 84 -12.39 -16.92 3.24
N ARG A 85 -11.88 -15.69 3.12
CA ARG A 85 -10.54 -15.32 3.61
C ARG A 85 -10.64 -14.40 4.80
N GLU A 86 -9.88 -14.74 5.82
CA GLU A 86 -9.70 -13.94 7.02
C GLU A 86 -8.34 -13.24 6.95
N TYR A 87 -8.34 -11.93 7.21
CA TYR A 87 -7.13 -11.12 7.26
C TYR A 87 -7.05 -10.48 8.63
N ILE A 88 -5.88 -10.58 9.25
CA ILE A 88 -5.53 -9.75 10.41
C ILE A 88 -4.24 -9.03 10.06
N PHE A 89 -4.30 -7.71 10.02
CA PHE A 89 -3.17 -6.90 9.60
C PHE A 89 -3.04 -5.64 10.44
N GLY A 90 -1.80 -5.19 10.61
CA GLY A 90 -1.50 -3.84 11.04
C GLY A 90 -1.41 -2.93 9.82
N ARG A 91 -1.97 -1.73 9.91
CA ARG A 91 -1.78 -0.68 8.90
C ARG A 91 -1.36 0.64 9.53
N ARG A 92 -0.58 1.44 8.79
CA ARG A 92 -0.22 2.81 9.12
C ARG A 92 -0.22 3.70 7.89
N ILE A 93 -0.55 4.97 8.09
CA ILE A 93 -0.47 6.02 7.08
C ILE A 93 0.29 7.23 7.61
N TRP A 94 1.11 7.85 6.77
CA TRP A 94 1.85 9.08 7.09
C TRP A 94 1.96 10.00 5.87
N GLU A 95 2.16 11.28 6.13
CA GLU A 95 2.47 12.29 5.11
C GLU A 95 3.99 12.48 5.00
N SER A 96 4.49 12.64 3.78
CA SER A 96 5.87 13.04 3.52
C SER A 96 5.94 13.86 2.22
N GLY A 97 6.41 15.10 2.32
CA GLY A 97 6.39 16.05 1.22
C GLY A 97 4.95 16.41 0.83
N LYS A 98 4.56 16.15 -0.43
CA LYS A 98 3.19 16.36 -0.93
C LYS A 98 2.44 15.04 -1.19
N ALA A 99 2.86 13.96 -0.53
CA ALA A 99 2.32 12.63 -0.76
C ALA A 99 1.98 11.93 0.57
N TYR A 100 0.98 11.06 0.51
CA TYR A 100 0.66 10.13 1.59
C TYR A 100 1.22 8.75 1.27
N TYR A 101 1.74 8.10 2.29
CA TYR A 101 2.29 6.76 2.21
C TYR A 101 1.54 5.87 3.19
N CYS A 102 1.13 4.69 2.72
CA CYS A 102 0.40 3.74 3.52
C CYS A 102 1.09 2.39 3.46
N VAL A 103 1.19 1.70 4.58
CA VAL A 103 1.65 0.30 4.61
C VAL A 103 0.67 -0.52 5.41
N THR A 104 0.39 -1.71 4.89
CA THR A 104 -0.40 -2.74 5.54
C THR A 104 0.39 -4.04 5.51
N LYS A 105 0.46 -4.74 6.64
CA LYS A 105 1.16 -6.02 6.78
C LYS A 105 0.35 -6.98 7.63
N GLY A 106 0.23 -8.23 7.17
CA GLY A 106 -0.35 -9.32 7.94
C GLY A 106 0.41 -9.53 9.24
N ILE A 107 -0.31 -9.69 10.35
CA ILE A 107 0.29 -9.89 11.67
C ILE A 107 -0.38 -11.06 12.40
N PRO A 108 0.36 -11.78 13.27
CA PRO A 108 -0.26 -12.70 14.20
C PRO A 108 -1.11 -11.94 15.22
N TYR A 109 -2.20 -12.56 15.67
CA TYR A 109 -3.07 -11.99 16.70
C TYR A 109 -3.59 -13.11 17.62
N PRO A 110 -2.89 -13.40 18.73
CA PRO A 110 -3.13 -14.60 19.55
C PRO A 110 -4.56 -14.74 20.09
N SER A 111 -5.23 -13.63 20.42
CA SER A 111 -6.62 -13.64 20.91
C SER A 111 -7.66 -14.00 19.85
N LEU A 112 -7.28 -14.09 18.58
CA LEU A 112 -8.12 -14.64 17.52
C LEU A 112 -7.39 -15.84 16.88
N PRO A 113 -7.53 -17.06 17.43
CA PRO A 113 -6.87 -18.24 16.88
C PRO A 113 -7.36 -18.55 15.46
N LYS A 114 -6.48 -19.17 14.67
CA LYS A 114 -6.76 -19.57 13.29
C LYS A 114 -7.85 -20.65 13.27
N LYS A 115 -8.82 -20.48 12.40
CA LYS A 115 -9.86 -21.48 12.12
C LYS A 115 -9.58 -22.14 10.78
N GLU A 116 -10.21 -23.30 10.55
CA GLU A 116 -10.18 -23.96 9.24
C GLU A 116 -10.90 -23.10 8.19
N LYS A 117 -12.06 -22.54 8.57
CA LYS A 117 -12.88 -21.64 7.77
C LYS A 117 -13.34 -20.45 8.62
N PRO A 118 -13.28 -19.21 8.12
CA PRO A 118 -12.57 -18.77 6.90
C PRO A 118 -11.05 -19.07 6.96
N ARG A 119 -10.41 -19.23 5.79
CA ARG A 119 -8.96 -19.45 5.69
C ARG A 119 -8.23 -18.15 6.02
N ARG A 120 -7.36 -18.18 7.03
CA ARG A 120 -6.48 -17.04 7.33
C ARG A 120 -5.39 -16.85 6.28
N VAL A 121 -5.25 -15.62 5.81
CA VAL A 121 -4.15 -15.15 4.94
C VAL A 121 -3.02 -14.66 5.83
N GLU A 122 -1.93 -15.44 5.93
CA GLU A 122 -0.79 -15.12 6.80
C GLU A 122 0.24 -14.23 6.10
N LEU A 123 0.52 -14.52 4.82
CA LEU A 123 1.34 -13.66 3.99
C LEU A 123 0.45 -12.59 3.36
N TYR A 124 0.57 -11.36 3.85
CA TYR A 124 -0.15 -10.21 3.33
C TYR A 124 0.71 -8.95 3.47
N PHE A 125 0.92 -8.24 2.36
CA PHE A 125 1.61 -6.95 2.37
C PHE A 125 1.08 -6.05 1.27
N SER A 126 0.87 -4.79 1.62
CA SER A 126 0.40 -3.77 0.70
C SER A 126 1.06 -2.44 1.04
N SER A 127 1.60 -1.75 0.04
CA SER A 127 2.19 -0.42 0.18
C SER A 127 1.61 0.52 -0.87
N TRP A 128 1.12 1.67 -0.42
CA TRP A 128 0.45 2.67 -1.25
C TRP A 128 1.21 3.99 -1.20
N ARG A 129 1.27 4.68 -2.34
CA ARG A 129 1.68 6.08 -2.43
C ARG A 129 0.59 6.86 -3.12
N ILE A 130 0.08 7.90 -2.46
CA ILE A 130 -0.98 8.78 -2.95
C ILE A 130 -0.37 10.16 -3.15
N ARG A 131 -0.44 10.71 -4.36
CA ARG A 131 0.18 12.01 -4.68
C ARG A 131 -0.62 12.80 -5.71
N PRO A 132 -0.54 14.14 -5.68
CA PRO A 132 -1.11 14.96 -6.74
C PRO A 132 -0.30 14.78 -8.03
N VAL A 133 -0.98 14.81 -9.17
CA VAL A 133 -0.39 14.80 -10.51
C VAL A 133 -1.16 15.74 -11.43
N GLN A 134 -0.52 16.15 -12.53
CA GLN A 134 -1.23 16.79 -13.63
C GLN A 134 -2.12 15.75 -14.32
N SER A 135 -3.32 16.17 -14.73
CA SER A 135 -4.18 15.31 -15.53
C SER A 135 -3.48 14.96 -16.84
N PRO A 136 -3.31 13.67 -17.17
CA PRO A 136 -2.75 13.25 -18.45
C PRO A 136 -3.71 13.46 -19.63
N LYS A 137 -4.93 14.01 -19.39
CA LYS A 137 -5.99 14.12 -20.40
C LYS A 137 -6.43 15.53 -20.74
N LYS A 138 -6.02 16.53 -19.95
CA LYS A 138 -6.44 17.92 -20.14
C LYS A 138 -5.17 18.75 -20.30
N ASP A 139 -4.89 19.16 -21.53
CA ASP A 139 -3.77 20.05 -21.84
C ASP A 139 -3.98 21.43 -21.20
N GLY A 140 -3.12 21.82 -20.28
CA GLY A 140 -2.90 23.23 -19.89
C GLY A 140 -3.83 23.88 -18.87
N GLN A 141 -5.03 23.36 -18.58
CA GLN A 141 -5.94 23.95 -17.56
C GLN A 141 -6.03 23.11 -16.29
N GLN A 142 -5.22 23.43 -15.26
CA GLN A 142 -5.10 22.79 -13.93
C GLN A 142 -6.32 21.93 -13.48
N PRO A 143 -6.41 20.65 -13.89
CA PRO A 143 -7.42 19.76 -13.35
C PRO A 143 -6.69 18.83 -12.37
N MET A 144 -7.03 18.96 -11.09
CA MET A 144 -6.39 18.20 -10.03
C MET A 144 -6.65 16.70 -10.26
N ALA A 145 -5.60 15.96 -10.62
CA ALA A 145 -5.64 14.51 -10.65
C ALA A 145 -4.82 13.96 -9.48
N CYS A 146 -5.19 12.78 -9.03
CA CYS A 146 -4.48 12.10 -7.95
C CYS A 146 -4.02 10.73 -8.45
N GLU A 147 -2.72 10.48 -8.33
CA GLU A 147 -2.13 9.18 -8.61
C GLU A 147 -2.04 8.36 -7.33
N VAL A 148 -2.37 7.07 -7.46
CA VAL A 148 -2.16 6.04 -6.45
C VAL A 148 -1.29 4.95 -7.06
N THR A 149 -0.08 4.78 -6.51
CA THR A 149 0.76 3.62 -6.80
C THR A 149 0.59 2.58 -5.70
N LEU A 150 0.43 1.32 -6.10
CA LEU A 150 0.28 0.16 -5.21
C LEU A 150 1.37 -0.86 -5.49
N PHE A 151 1.96 -1.39 -4.43
CA PHE A 151 2.76 -2.61 -4.40
C PHE A 151 2.11 -3.60 -3.45
N HIS A 152 1.81 -4.80 -3.93
CA HIS A 152 1.02 -5.77 -3.16
C HIS A 152 1.48 -7.20 -3.40
N TYR A 153 1.56 -7.99 -2.33
CA TYR A 153 1.68 -9.43 -2.44
C TYR A 153 0.92 -10.09 -1.29
N GLU A 154 0.35 -11.25 -1.57
CA GLU A 154 -0.35 -12.05 -0.56
C GLU A 154 -0.40 -13.52 -0.98
N ASP A 155 -0.59 -14.40 0.00
CA ASP A 155 -0.91 -15.81 -0.24
C ASP A 155 -2.36 -16.12 0.18
N MET A 156 -3.27 -16.05 -0.79
CA MET A 156 -4.69 -16.40 -0.58
C MET A 156 -4.94 -17.92 -0.50
N GLY A 157 -3.92 -18.75 -0.69
CA GLY A 157 -4.04 -20.21 -0.84
C GLY A 157 -4.86 -20.60 -2.07
N ILE A 158 -4.75 -19.85 -3.16
CA ILE A 158 -5.43 -20.14 -4.44
C ILE A 158 -4.41 -20.71 -5.42
N PRO A 159 -4.70 -21.85 -6.08
CA PRO A 159 -3.84 -22.39 -7.12
C PRO A 159 -3.56 -21.35 -8.22
N LYS A 160 -2.30 -21.28 -8.67
CA LYS A 160 -1.84 -20.23 -9.60
C LYS A 160 -2.71 -20.11 -10.85
N ASP A 161 -3.16 -21.23 -11.42
CA ASP A 161 -3.97 -21.21 -12.65
C ASP A 161 -5.39 -20.70 -12.42
N VAL A 162 -5.98 -20.99 -11.25
CA VAL A 162 -7.25 -20.42 -10.83
C VAL A 162 -7.11 -18.91 -10.63
N ALA A 163 -6.02 -18.48 -9.98
CA ALA A 163 -5.73 -17.06 -9.79
C ALA A 163 -5.55 -16.32 -11.13
N LYS A 164 -4.84 -16.91 -12.10
CA LYS A 164 -4.68 -16.34 -13.46
C LYS A 164 -6.03 -16.13 -14.15
N VAL A 165 -6.92 -17.11 -14.08
CA VAL A 165 -8.27 -17.00 -14.67
C VAL A 165 -9.07 -15.88 -13.98
N GLY A 166 -9.01 -15.82 -12.66
CA GLY A 166 -9.66 -14.77 -11.87
C GLY A 166 -9.15 -13.37 -12.21
N VAL A 167 -7.83 -13.18 -12.34
CA VAL A 167 -7.24 -11.91 -12.74
C VAL A 167 -7.65 -11.53 -14.16
N ARG A 168 -7.59 -12.47 -15.11
CA ARG A 168 -7.91 -12.22 -16.52
C ARG A 168 -9.35 -11.73 -16.71
N HIS A 169 -10.32 -12.32 -16.01
CA HIS A 169 -11.74 -12.05 -16.23
C HIS A 169 -12.34 -11.10 -15.19
N GLY A 170 -11.83 -11.10 -13.95
CA GLY A 170 -12.42 -10.37 -12.83
C GLY A 170 -11.76 -9.03 -12.50
N MET A 171 -10.45 -8.89 -12.75
CA MET A 171 -9.68 -7.73 -12.25
C MET A 171 -10.20 -6.40 -12.77
N TRP A 172 -10.52 -6.31 -14.08
CA TRP A 172 -11.06 -5.08 -14.63
C TRP A 172 -12.45 -4.74 -14.06
N GLY A 173 -13.27 -5.75 -13.77
CA GLY A 173 -14.54 -5.58 -13.07
C GLY A 173 -14.35 -4.97 -11.68
N ALA A 174 -13.39 -5.49 -10.91
CA ALA A 174 -13.03 -4.97 -9.59
C ALA A 174 -12.51 -3.52 -9.66
N VAL A 175 -11.65 -3.21 -10.63
CA VAL A 175 -11.12 -1.85 -10.84
C VAL A 175 -12.23 -0.86 -11.22
N LYS A 176 -13.22 -1.27 -12.03
CA LYS A 176 -14.41 -0.44 -12.29
C LYS A 176 -15.23 -0.20 -11.02
N LYS A 177 -15.34 -1.19 -10.12
CA LYS A 177 -16.02 -1.05 -8.83
C LYS A 177 -15.27 -0.09 -7.90
N LEU A 178 -13.94 -0.17 -7.86
CA LEU A 178 -13.08 0.81 -7.18
C LEU A 178 -13.35 2.22 -7.70
N GLN A 179 -13.38 2.40 -9.02
CA GLN A 179 -13.68 3.70 -9.63
C GLN A 179 -15.06 4.21 -9.22
N SER A 180 -16.11 3.40 -9.36
CA SER A 180 -17.47 3.81 -8.99
C SER A 180 -17.58 4.10 -7.49
N GLY A 181 -16.91 3.31 -6.65
CA GLY A 181 -16.85 3.49 -5.21
C GLY A 181 -16.21 4.82 -4.84
N PHE A 182 -15.09 5.17 -5.48
CA PHE A 182 -14.47 6.47 -5.27
C PHE A 182 -15.41 7.61 -5.66
N ARG A 183 -16.12 7.52 -6.80
CA ARG A 183 -17.07 8.58 -7.20
C ARG A 183 -18.26 8.69 -6.26
N ALA A 184 -18.77 7.58 -5.75
CA ALA A 184 -19.77 7.58 -4.69
C ALA A 184 -19.24 8.24 -3.40
N TYR A 185 -17.98 7.98 -3.03
CA TYR A 185 -17.34 8.61 -1.89
C TYR A 185 -17.22 10.13 -2.08
N GLN A 186 -16.78 10.59 -3.27
CA GLN A 186 -16.70 12.01 -3.56
C GLN A 186 -18.06 12.71 -3.46
N LEU A 187 -19.13 12.08 -3.94
CA LEU A 187 -20.49 12.62 -3.81
C LEU A 187 -20.94 12.69 -2.37
N MET A 188 -20.77 11.61 -1.61
CA MET A 188 -21.07 11.56 -0.17
C MET A 188 -20.32 12.66 0.59
N ARG A 189 -19.03 12.87 0.28
CA ARG A 189 -18.22 13.92 0.93
C ARG A 189 -18.61 15.35 0.59
N LYS A 190 -19.45 15.57 -0.43
CA LYS A 190 -20.05 16.88 -0.74
C LYS A 190 -21.36 17.11 0.02
N SER A 191 -22.11 16.06 0.32
CA SER A 191 -23.41 16.14 1.00
C SER A 191 -23.32 15.95 2.52
N GLU A 192 -22.36 15.17 2.99
CA GLU A 192 -22.20 14.81 4.41
C GLU A 192 -20.91 15.39 4.97
N ASN A 193 -21.02 16.06 6.13
CA ASN A 193 -19.86 16.60 6.83
C ASN A 193 -19.23 15.61 7.82
N ILE A 194 -19.98 14.59 8.26
CA ILE A 194 -19.48 13.64 9.27
C ILE A 194 -18.48 12.69 8.59
N LEU A 195 -17.32 12.53 9.22
CA LEU A 195 -16.29 11.57 8.82
C LEU A 195 -16.46 10.28 9.61
N SER A 196 -16.19 9.14 8.97
CA SER A 196 -16.03 7.88 9.71
C SER A 196 -14.87 7.96 10.69
N ARG A 197 -14.87 7.10 11.72
CA ARG A 197 -13.74 6.98 12.65
C ARG A 197 -12.45 6.73 11.87
N SER A 198 -12.50 5.86 10.87
CA SER A 198 -11.38 5.55 9.99
C SER A 198 -10.82 6.80 9.28
N ALA A 199 -11.68 7.62 8.66
CA ALA A 199 -11.25 8.83 7.98
C ALA A 199 -10.72 9.92 8.93
N ILE A 200 -11.29 10.04 10.13
CA ILE A 200 -10.77 10.93 11.19
C ILE A 200 -9.36 10.47 11.57
N MET A 201 -9.18 9.18 11.84
CA MET A 201 -7.89 8.64 12.21
C MET A 201 -6.86 8.83 11.11
N ALA A 202 -7.20 8.63 9.83
CA ALA A 202 -6.30 8.90 8.71
C ALA A 202 -5.72 10.33 8.75
N ARG A 203 -6.55 11.33 9.09
CA ARG A 203 -6.16 12.75 9.17
C ARG A 203 -5.27 13.07 10.35
N VAL A 204 -5.49 12.40 11.48
CA VAL A 204 -4.69 12.58 12.70
C VAL A 204 -3.34 11.89 12.54
N THR A 205 -3.35 10.62 12.12
CA THR A 205 -2.16 9.78 12.08
C THR A 205 -1.22 10.16 10.94
N THR A 206 -1.74 10.74 9.84
CA THR A 206 -0.89 11.25 8.75
C THR A 206 0.12 12.31 9.20
N LYS A 207 -0.26 13.13 10.19
CA LYS A 207 0.58 14.21 10.73
C LYS A 207 1.52 13.74 11.83
N THR A 208 1.41 12.50 12.27
CA THR A 208 2.18 11.98 13.40
C THR A 208 3.61 11.67 12.92
N CYS A 209 4.57 12.49 13.37
CA CYS A 209 5.98 12.30 13.07
C CYS A 209 6.47 10.93 13.54
N ILE A 210 7.37 10.31 12.79
CA ILE A 210 8.11 9.14 13.28
C ILE A 210 9.09 9.67 14.33
N ALA A 211 8.69 9.66 15.61
CA ALA A 211 9.64 9.88 16.68
C ALA A 211 10.70 8.76 16.61
N GLY A 212 11.91 9.09 16.15
CA GLY A 212 13.06 8.16 16.08
C GLY A 212 13.81 8.04 14.76
N SER A 213 13.61 8.92 13.77
CA SER A 213 14.42 8.94 12.54
C SER A 213 15.28 10.20 12.39
N ASP A 214 15.69 10.83 13.50
CA ASP A 214 16.88 11.69 13.51
C ASP A 214 18.10 10.81 13.74
N GLY A 215 18.47 10.08 12.70
CA GLY A 215 19.73 9.34 12.61
C GLY A 215 20.54 9.94 11.47
N SER A 216 21.36 10.94 11.80
CA SER A 216 22.47 11.38 10.97
C SER A 216 23.29 10.16 10.55
N LEU A 217 23.25 9.84 9.25
CA LEU A 217 24.24 8.98 8.61
C LEU A 217 25.51 9.81 8.46
N ASP A 218 26.30 9.93 9.53
CA ASP A 218 27.73 10.26 9.48
C ASP A 218 28.33 10.18 10.89
N GLN A 219 28.97 9.06 11.20
CA GLN A 219 30.34 8.97 11.74
C GLN A 219 30.66 7.54 12.21
N GLY A 220 31.85 7.08 11.83
CA GLY A 220 32.40 5.76 12.11
C GLY A 220 32.92 5.57 13.55
N PRO A 221 33.62 4.45 13.80
CA PRO A 221 33.52 3.69 15.05
C PRO A 221 34.61 4.05 16.05
N PHE A 222 34.29 4.09 17.36
CA PHE A 222 35.25 3.77 18.43
C PHE A 222 34.56 3.42 19.77
N SER A 223 34.55 2.12 20.08
CA SER A 223 35.02 1.44 21.30
C SER A 223 34.72 1.95 22.73
N THR A 224 34.11 1.03 23.50
CA THR A 224 34.52 0.49 24.84
C THR A 224 33.82 0.96 26.13
N GLU A 225 33.01 0.03 26.65
CA GLU A 225 32.83 -0.51 28.03
C GLU A 225 32.64 0.39 29.28
N GLN A 226 31.55 0.09 30.03
CA GLN A 226 31.47 -0.52 31.38
C GLN A 226 30.08 -0.18 31.99
N ALA A 227 29.17 -1.11 32.31
CA ALA A 227 29.13 -2.20 33.30
C ALA A 227 28.50 -1.81 34.67
N SER A 228 27.67 -2.74 35.20
CA SER A 228 26.96 -2.81 36.50
C SER A 228 25.59 -2.09 36.60
N THR A 229 24.50 -2.64 37.18
CA THR A 229 24.20 -3.91 37.87
C THR A 229 22.66 -4.12 37.96
N GLU A 230 22.26 -5.38 38.14
CA GLU A 230 20.94 -6.01 38.40
C GLU A 230 20.17 -5.35 39.58
N ASP A 231 18.88 -5.52 39.89
CA ASP A 231 17.74 -6.36 39.48
C ASP A 231 16.49 -5.74 40.16
N ASP A 232 15.29 -5.70 39.55
CA ASP A 232 14.02 -6.07 40.23
C ASP A 232 12.81 -6.12 39.25
N ASN A 233 12.46 -7.36 38.91
CA ASN A 233 11.12 -7.93 38.69
C ASN A 233 9.90 -6.97 38.51
N SER A 234 9.48 -6.76 37.25
CA SER A 234 8.05 -6.78 36.92
C SER A 234 7.81 -7.36 35.52
N ARG A 235 7.22 -8.56 35.49
CA ARG A 235 6.82 -9.28 34.29
C ARG A 235 5.67 -8.56 33.60
N ALA A 236 6.00 -7.73 32.61
CA ALA A 236 5.10 -7.40 31.50
C ALA A 236 5.78 -7.88 30.21
N VAL A 237 5.27 -8.95 29.62
CA VAL A 237 5.76 -9.48 28.34
C VAL A 237 5.40 -8.48 27.24
N GLN A 238 6.26 -7.47 27.06
CA GLN A 238 6.29 -6.61 25.88
C GLN A 238 7.00 -7.36 24.76
N HIS A 239 6.29 -8.23 24.04
CA HIS A 239 6.73 -8.62 22.71
C HIS A 239 6.17 -7.62 21.69
N GLY A 240 6.67 -6.38 21.77
CA GLY A 240 6.45 -5.36 20.76
C GLY A 240 7.11 -5.81 19.46
N PHE A 241 6.31 -6.02 18.43
CA PHE A 241 6.79 -6.24 17.07
C PHE A 241 7.74 -5.09 16.70
N ASP A 242 8.98 -5.38 16.29
CA ASP A 242 9.96 -4.35 15.94
C ASP A 242 9.62 -3.75 14.56
N TRP A 243 9.07 -2.53 14.58
CA TRP A 243 8.61 -1.80 13.39
C TRP A 243 9.74 -1.33 12.47
N LYS A 244 11.01 -1.44 12.88
CA LYS A 244 12.18 -1.06 12.05
C LYS A 244 12.18 -1.77 10.69
N TRP A 245 11.70 -3.01 10.63
CA TRP A 245 11.63 -3.80 9.40
C TRP A 245 10.53 -3.34 8.41
N VAL A 246 9.53 -2.60 8.86
CA VAL A 246 8.50 -2.01 7.98
C VAL A 246 9.04 -0.78 7.25
N VAL A 247 9.89 0.00 7.91
CA VAL A 247 10.57 1.19 7.34
C VAL A 247 11.55 0.76 6.23
N VAL A 248 12.30 -0.32 6.44
CA VAL A 248 13.19 -0.88 5.41
C VAL A 248 12.38 -1.38 4.20
N GLY A 249 11.22 -2.01 4.42
CA GLY A 249 10.32 -2.40 3.33
C GLY A 249 9.76 -1.22 2.52
N GLY A 250 9.47 -0.09 3.18
CA GLY A 250 9.02 1.15 2.54
C GLY A 250 10.13 1.87 1.75
N ALA A 251 11.36 1.89 2.28
CA ALA A 251 12.52 2.51 1.63
C ALA A 251 12.99 1.73 0.39
N VAL A 252 13.01 0.39 0.44
CA VAL A 252 13.36 -0.45 -0.71
C VAL A 252 12.32 -0.32 -1.83
N ALA A 253 11.02 -0.19 -1.50
CA ALA A 253 9.98 0.07 -2.48
C ALA A 253 10.14 1.44 -3.17
N ALA A 254 10.62 2.47 -2.44
CA ALA A 254 10.89 3.80 -3.01
C ALA A 254 12.08 3.80 -3.99
N ALA A 255 13.14 3.03 -3.70
CA ALA A 255 14.30 2.89 -4.59
C ALA A 255 13.94 2.20 -5.92
N CYS A 256 13.08 1.18 -5.89
CA CYS A 256 12.57 0.54 -7.10
C CYS A 256 11.67 1.46 -7.95
N VAL A 257 10.96 2.41 -7.32
CA VAL A 257 10.14 3.41 -8.04
C VAL A 257 11.00 4.46 -8.75
N LEU A 258 12.09 4.91 -8.14
CA LEU A 258 12.96 5.93 -8.74
C LEU A 258 13.76 5.40 -9.93
N ASN A 259 14.05 4.10 -9.98
CA ASN A 259 14.87 3.49 -11.05
C ASN A 259 14.07 3.07 -12.31
N THR A 260 12.80 3.48 -12.45
CA THR A 260 11.97 3.14 -13.63
C THR A 260 11.64 4.33 -14.54
N GLY A 261 12.36 5.45 -14.41
CA GLY A 261 12.28 6.61 -15.31
C GLY A 261 13.14 6.43 -16.57
N ILE A 262 12.48 6.14 -17.70
CA ILE A 262 13.04 6.02 -19.05
C ILE A 262 13.75 7.33 -19.48
N VAL A 263 15.05 7.25 -19.81
CA VAL A 263 15.66 8.05 -20.87
C VAL A 263 16.14 7.08 -21.94
N GLY A 264 15.46 7.10 -23.08
CA GLY A 264 15.76 6.27 -24.24
C GLY A 264 16.57 7.01 -25.30
N LYS A 265 17.63 6.32 -25.74
CA LYS A 265 18.16 6.19 -27.12
C LYS A 265 18.84 7.37 -27.81
N ALA A 266 20.08 7.12 -28.24
CA ALA A 266 20.50 7.39 -29.62
C ALA A 266 21.56 6.36 -30.07
N LEU A 267 21.18 5.50 -31.02
CA LEU A 267 22.09 4.78 -31.92
C LEU A 267 22.54 5.77 -32.99
N LEU A 268 23.84 5.85 -33.28
CA LEU A 268 24.35 6.38 -34.55
C LEU A 268 25.24 5.32 -35.20
N LEU A 269 24.79 4.88 -36.37
CA LEU A 269 25.47 4.02 -37.32
C LEU A 269 26.53 4.83 -38.10
N GLY A 270 27.71 4.22 -38.29
CA GLY A 270 28.27 4.07 -39.65
C GLY A 270 29.34 5.06 -40.16
N VAL A 271 30.51 4.46 -40.47
CA VAL A 271 31.43 4.71 -41.60
C VAL A 271 32.48 5.85 -41.47
N ALA A 272 33.76 5.48 -41.34
CA ALA A 272 34.79 5.64 -42.40
C ALA A 272 36.23 5.25 -41.97
N ARG A 273 36.81 4.36 -42.79
CA ARG A 273 38.21 4.00 -43.10
C ARG A 273 39.43 4.82 -42.57
N ARG A 274 40.47 4.01 -42.26
CA ARG A 274 41.90 4.00 -42.73
C ARG A 274 43.02 4.68 -41.92
N GLN A 275 44.05 3.84 -41.71
CA GLN A 275 45.52 4.09 -41.62
C GLN A 275 46.06 4.73 -40.32
N ALA A 276 47.24 4.42 -39.76
CA ALA A 276 48.35 3.51 -40.07
C ALA A 276 49.34 3.45 -38.87
N LYS A 277 50.27 2.46 -38.91
CA LYS A 277 51.55 2.33 -38.15
C LYS A 277 51.42 2.11 -36.64
N LYS A 278 52.17 1.22 -35.99
CA LYS A 278 53.44 0.57 -36.31
C LYS A 278 53.54 -0.73 -35.51
#